data_AF-A0A0V7YWV7-F1
#
_entry.id   AF-A0A0V7YWV7-F1
#
_cell.length_a   1.000
_cell.length_b   1.000
_cell.length_c   1.000
_cell.angle_alpha   90.00
_cell.angle_beta   90.00
_cell.angle_gamma   90.00
#
_symmetry.space_group_name_H-M   'P 1'
#
loop_
_entity.id
_entity.type
_entity.pdbx_description
1 polymer ?
#
loop_
_entity_poly.entity_id
_entity_poly.type
_entity_poly.pdbx_seq_one_letter_code
_entity_poly.pdbx_strand_id
1 'polypeptide(L)'
;MAHETPDADRAARVIAENVYAGFCRQATMPNRPMEEQTILARLVEAIRPQIGSGAPGAIVEAANATLSAWEQRDPEVRGPRVLAVSPIDGAVTVG
;
A
#
# COMPACT_ATOMS: atom_id res chain seq x y z
N MET A 1 17.68 16.30 -15.10
CA MET A 1 17.33 15.04 -15.79
C MET A 1 16.14 14.48 -15.02
N ALA A 2 14.94 14.51 -15.59
CA ALA A 2 13.71 14.11 -14.90
C ALA A 2 12.86 13.31 -15.90
N HIS A 3 13.12 12.01 -15.98
CA HIS A 3 12.34 11.08 -16.80
C HIS A 3 11.69 9.97 -15.95
N GLU A 4 11.73 10.05 -14.62
CA GLU A 4 11.30 8.97 -13.72
C GLU A 4 9.86 9.13 -13.19
N THR A 5 9.10 10.12 -13.67
CA THR A 5 7.84 10.52 -13.02
C THR A 5 6.57 9.71 -13.36
N PRO A 6 6.31 9.23 -14.60
CA PRO A 6 5.05 8.53 -14.88
C PRO A 6 5.07 7.05 -14.52
N ASP A 7 6.23 6.39 -14.57
CA ASP A 7 6.36 4.96 -14.31
C ASP A 7 6.35 4.65 -12.81
N ALA A 8 7.04 5.47 -12.01
CA ALA A 8 7.07 5.32 -10.55
C ALA A 8 5.69 5.55 -9.91
N ASP A 9 4.95 6.56 -10.36
CA ASP A 9 3.58 6.81 -9.91
C ASP A 9 2.62 5.67 -10.30
N ARG A 10 2.76 5.12 -11.51
CA ARG A 10 1.97 3.95 -11.94
C ARG A 10 2.29 2.72 -11.09
N ALA A 11 3.57 2.42 -10.88
CA ALA A 11 3.99 1.27 -10.08
C ALA A 11 3.54 1.40 -8.62
N ALA A 12 3.69 2.57 -8.02
CA ALA A 12 3.22 2.85 -6.66
C ALA A 12 1.71 2.65 -6.54
N ARG A 13 0.94 3.08 -7.55
CA ARG A 13 -0.50 2.88 -7.58
C ARG A 13 -0.91 1.42 -7.66
N VAL A 14 -0.30 0.64 -8.56
CA VAL A 14 -0.57 -0.80 -8.67
C VAL A 14 -0.27 -1.53 -7.37
N ILE A 15 0.87 -1.23 -6.73
CA ILE A 15 1.23 -1.83 -5.44
C ILE A 15 0.22 -1.43 -4.36
N ALA A 16 -0.13 -0.14 -4.26
CA ALA A 16 -1.12 0.34 -3.29
C ALA A 16 -2.48 -0.35 -3.45
N GLU A 17 -2.96 -0.48 -4.69
CA GLU A 17 -4.21 -1.19 -5.02
C GLU A 17 -4.14 -2.67 -4.61
N ASN A 18 -3.02 -3.34 -4.86
CA ASN A 18 -2.82 -4.73 -4.46
C ASN A 18 -2.66 -4.92 -2.95
N VAL A 19 -2.01 -3.99 -2.25
CA VAL A 19 -1.94 -3.95 -0.77
C VAL A 19 -3.34 -3.83 -0.20
N TYR A 20 -4.12 -2.88 -0.70
CA TYR A 20 -5.49 -2.65 -0.24
C TYR A 20 -6.39 -3.87 -0.53
N ALA A 21 -6.33 -4.43 -1.74
CA ALA A 21 -7.09 -5.62 -2.09
C ALA A 21 -6.71 -6.84 -1.24
N GLY A 22 -5.41 -7.03 -0.95
CA GLY A 22 -4.93 -8.08 -0.05
C GLY A 22 -5.44 -7.87 1.38
N PHE A 23 -5.32 -6.64 1.89
CA PHE A 23 -5.83 -6.26 3.20
C PHE A 23 -7.33 -6.53 3.32
N CYS A 24 -8.16 -6.01 2.40
CA CYS A 24 -9.62 -6.17 2.44
C CYS A 24 -10.09 -7.62 2.30
N ARG A 25 -9.32 -8.51 1.68
CA ARG A 25 -9.67 -9.94 1.61
C ARG A 25 -9.66 -10.64 2.97
N GLN A 26 -8.85 -10.15 3.91
CA GLN A 26 -8.66 -10.78 5.22
C GLN A 26 -9.05 -9.85 6.39
N ALA A 27 -9.18 -8.55 6.15
CA ALA A 27 -9.56 -7.58 7.15
C ALA A 27 -11.04 -7.70 7.51
N THR A 28 -11.33 -7.48 8.78
CA THR A 28 -12.70 -7.21 9.24
C THR A 28 -12.87 -5.69 9.24
N MET A 29 -13.70 -5.16 8.34
CA MET A 29 -13.98 -3.72 8.25
C MET A 29 -15.37 -3.43 7.66
N PRO A 30 -16.01 -2.33 8.05
CA PRO A 30 -17.25 -1.86 7.41
C PRO A 30 -16.97 -1.37 5.97
N ASN A 31 -17.89 -1.66 5.05
CA ASN A 31 -17.74 -1.26 3.65
C ASN A 31 -17.99 0.25 3.47
N ARG A 32 -16.94 1.06 3.53
CA ARG A 32 -16.99 2.54 3.43
C ARG A 32 -16.13 3.06 2.26
N PRO A 33 -16.74 3.36 1.10
CA PRO A 33 -15.99 3.70 -0.14
C PRO A 33 -15.22 5.03 -0.09
N MET A 34 -15.52 5.91 0.87
CA MET A 34 -14.77 7.16 1.04
C MET A 34 -13.46 6.96 1.82
N GLU A 35 -13.41 5.95 2.70
CA GLU A 35 -12.17 5.59 3.41
C GLU A 35 -11.20 4.87 2.47
N GLU A 36 -11.71 4.06 1.54
CA GLU A 36 -10.95 3.41 0.46
C GLU A 36 -10.07 4.39 -0.33
N GLN A 37 -10.66 5.47 -0.84
CA GLN A 37 -9.90 6.45 -1.63
C GLN A 37 -8.83 7.16 -0.79
N THR A 38 -9.14 7.40 0.49
CA THR A 38 -8.21 8.05 1.42
C THR A 38 -7.02 7.14 1.73
N ILE A 39 -7.25 5.85 1.98
CA ILE A 39 -6.16 4.91 2.27
C ILE A 39 -5.31 4.64 1.04
N LEU A 40 -5.92 4.48 -0.14
CA LEU A 40 -5.19 4.30 -1.39
C LEU A 40 -4.28 5.50 -1.70
N ALA A 41 -4.76 6.73 -1.55
CA ALA A 41 -3.94 7.92 -1.74
C ALA A 41 -2.72 7.93 -0.80
N ARG A 42 -2.93 7.64 0.49
CA ARG A 42 -1.85 7.58 1.49
C ARG A 42 -0.84 6.47 1.20
N LEU A 43 -1.31 5.32 0.73
CA LEU A 43 -0.44 4.21 0.33
C LEU A 43 0.45 4.61 -0.85
N VAL A 44 -0.12 5.24 -1.88
CA VAL A 44 0.65 5.74 -3.03
C VAL A 44 1.69 6.76 -2.59
N GLU A 45 1.32 7.74 -1.77
CA GLU A 45 2.26 8.75 -1.26
C GLU A 45 3.42 8.14 -0.48
N ALA A 46 3.16 7.10 0.32
CA ALA A 46 4.18 6.41 1.11
C ALA A 46 5.09 5.50 0.26
N ILE A 47 4.53 4.82 -0.74
CA ILE A 47 5.23 3.85 -1.60
C ILE A 47 6.05 4.55 -2.68
N ARG A 48 5.53 5.63 -3.29
CA ARG A 48 6.16 6.37 -4.39
C ARG A 48 7.65 6.67 -4.19
N PRO A 49 8.13 7.23 -3.07
CA PRO A 49 9.55 7.50 -2.89
C PRO A 49 10.43 6.24 -2.78
N GLN A 50 9.82 5.07 -2.56
CA GLN A 50 10.52 3.79 -2.48
C GLN A 50 10.61 3.10 -3.84
N ILE A 51 9.83 3.53 -4.83
CA ILE A 51 9.95 3.02 -6.19
C ILE A 51 11.26 3.52 -6.79
N GLY A 52 12.11 2.59 -7.23
CA GLY A 52 13.46 2.88 -7.74
C GLY A 52 14.56 2.85 -6.68
N SER A 53 14.24 2.73 -5.38
CA SER A 53 15.26 2.59 -4.32
C SER A 53 15.95 1.22 -4.33
N GLY A 54 15.38 0.24 -5.03
CA GLY A 54 15.88 -1.14 -5.11
C GLY A 54 15.68 -1.96 -3.84
N ALA A 55 14.94 -1.44 -2.84
CA ALA A 55 14.70 -2.11 -1.56
C ALA A 55 13.22 -2.51 -1.40
N PRO A 56 12.82 -3.75 -1.76
CA PRO A 56 11.46 -4.24 -1.55
C PRO A 56 10.99 -4.13 -0.10
N GLY A 57 11.90 -4.32 0.86
CA GLY A 57 11.61 -4.15 2.29
C GLY A 57 11.16 -2.74 2.66
N ALA A 58 11.69 -1.70 2.00
CA ALA A 58 11.28 -0.32 2.26
C ALA A 58 9.83 -0.05 1.80
N ILE A 59 9.39 -0.70 0.72
CA ILE A 59 8.00 -0.65 0.26
C ILE A 59 7.08 -1.34 1.27
N VAL A 60 7.49 -2.50 1.78
CA VAL A 60 6.76 -3.26 2.81
C VAL A 60 6.59 -2.43 4.09
N GLU A 61 7.67 -1.83 4.59
CA GLU A 61 7.65 -0.97 5.78
C GLU A 61 6.73 0.25 5.57
N ALA A 62 6.84 0.93 4.43
CA ALA A 62 6.00 2.08 4.10
C ALA A 62 4.51 1.71 4.03
N ALA A 63 4.17 0.58 3.40
CA ALA A 63 2.80 0.08 3.32
C ALA A 63 2.25 -0.28 4.71
N ASN A 64 3.00 -1.01 5.52
CA ASN A 64 2.59 -1.40 6.86
C ASN A 64 2.46 -0.21 7.82
N ALA A 65 3.30 0.81 7.68
CA ALA A 65 3.17 2.05 8.45
C ALA A 65 1.86 2.78 8.13
N THR A 66 1.49 2.87 6.84
CA THR A 66 0.23 3.47 6.40
C THR A 66 -0.98 2.67 6.90
N LEU A 67 -0.95 1.34 6.81
CA LEU A 67 -2.01 0.47 7.34
C LEU A 67 -2.13 0.62 8.86
N SER A 68 -1.01 0.63 9.59
CA SER A 68 -1.01 0.82 11.04
C SER A 68 -1.59 2.17 11.45
N ALA A 69 -1.27 3.24 10.71
CA ALA A 69 -1.83 4.56 10.93
C ALA A 69 -3.34 4.62 10.64
N TRP A 70 -3.85 3.79 9.74
CA TRP A 70 -5.29 3.68 9.50
C TRP A 70 -6.00 2.94 10.64
N GLU A 71 -5.48 1.80 11.07
CA GLU A 71 -6.05 1.04 12.20
C GLU A 71 -5.99 1.81 13.53
N GLN A 72 -5.00 2.69 13.72
CA GLN A 72 -4.96 3.59 14.87
C GLN A 72 -6.06 4.66 14.83
N ARG A 73 -6.48 5.05 13.63
CA ARG A 73 -7.53 6.06 13.42
C ARG A 73 -8.93 5.44 13.48
N ASP A 74 -9.09 4.23 12.98
CA ASP A 74 -10.34 3.48 13.02
C ASP A 74 -10.12 2.13 13.73
N PRO A 75 -10.53 2.02 15.02
CA PRO A 75 -10.36 0.79 15.79
C PRO A 75 -11.24 -0.37 15.31
N GLU A 76 -12.25 -0.11 14.47
CA GLU A 76 -13.08 -1.14 13.83
C GLU A 76 -12.35 -1.80 12.65
N VAL A 77 -11.27 -1.18 12.15
CA VAL A 77 -10.45 -1.71 11.06
C VAL A 77 -9.31 -2.52 11.64
N ARG A 78 -9.28 -3.82 11.33
CA ARG A 78 -8.16 -4.70 11.63
C ARG A 78 -7.93 -5.66 10.47
N GLY A 79 -6.68 -5.78 10.04
CA GLY A 79 -6.34 -6.67 8.94
C GLY A 79 -4.91 -7.16 8.95
N PRO A 80 -4.51 -7.88 7.89
CA PRO A 80 -3.21 -8.51 7.81
C PRO A 80 -2.11 -7.48 7.56
N ARG A 81 -0.86 -7.91 7.69
CA ARG A 81 0.30 -7.11 7.32
C ARG A 81 0.86 -7.54 5.98
N VAL A 82 1.50 -6.61 5.29
CA VAL A 82 2.26 -6.89 4.08
C VAL A 82 3.52 -7.65 4.48
N LEU A 83 3.72 -8.83 3.91
CA LEU A 83 4.88 -9.68 4.14
C LEU A 83 5.93 -9.52 3.02
N ALA A 84 5.46 -9.36 1.78
CA ALA A 84 6.31 -9.23 0.62
C ALA A 84 5.62 -8.40 -0.48
N VAL A 85 6.43 -7.67 -1.23
CA VAL A 85 6.01 -6.95 -2.43
C VAL A 85 6.99 -7.27 -3.56
N SER A 86 6.47 -7.60 -4.74
CA SER A 86 7.24 -7.64 -5.97
C SER A 86 7.21 -6.27 -6.63
N PRO A 87 8.34 -5.53 -6.71
CA PRO A 87 8.38 -4.25 -7.40
C PRO A 87 8.33 -4.40 -8.93
N ILE A 88 8.46 -5.63 -9.45
CA ILE A 88 8.50 -5.92 -10.90
C ILE A 88 7.09 -5.99 -11.47
N ASP A 89 6.22 -6.75 -10.83
CA ASP A 89 4.85 -7.02 -11.28
C ASP A 89 3.77 -6.44 -10.34
N GLY A 90 4.19 -5.90 -9.18
CA GLY A 90 3.31 -5.30 -8.20
C GLY A 90 2.59 -6.30 -7.29
N ALA A 91 2.89 -7.61 -7.36
CA ALA A 91 2.28 -8.61 -6.47
C ALA A 91 2.56 -8.32 -5.00
N VAL A 92 1.54 -8.53 -4.17
CA VAL A 92 1.60 -8.32 -2.73
C VAL A 92 1.17 -9.59 -2.03
N THR A 93 1.95 -10.02 -1.04
CA THR A 93 1.58 -11.08 -0.11
C THR A 93 1.26 -10.47 1.23
N VAL A 94 0.10 -10.84 1.79
CA VAL A 94 -0.34 -10.42 3.13
C VAL A 94 -0.56 -11.64 4.02
N GLY A 95 -0.37 -11.47 5.32
CA GLY A 95 -0.64 -12.50 6.33
C GLY A 95 -0.46 -12.01 7.75
#